data_AF-A0A199V1D9-F1
#
_entry.id   AF-A0A199V1D9-F1
#
_cell.length_a   1.000
_cell.length_b   1.000
_cell.length_c   1.000
_cell.angle_alpha   90.00
_cell.angle_beta   90.00
_cell.angle_gamma   90.00
#
_symmetry.space_group_name_H-M   'P 1'
#
loop_
_entity.id
_entity.type
_entity.pdbx_description
1 polymer ?
#
loop_
_entity_poly.entity_id
_entity_poly.type
_entity_poly.pdbx_seq_one_letter_code
_entity_poly.pdbx_strand_id
1 'polypeptide(L)'
;MKPSYPQPSSSTLTLTLFLLPLFLLALIFLLVYPNESKLQAGPATDCSRSSSVLHDAFTYGITVKPDLRLLIGILTLPDSYERRQLVRHAYSLGQPAHAAHVDVRFVFCNLTKEEQRVLVGLEIMQYDDIIILDCQENMDGGKTYTFFSSLPRLFADAPYDYVMKTDDDTYVRVANLVGALNSKPRESLYFGLMTPCFGVHSENR
;
A
#
# COMPACT_ATOMS: atom_id res chain seq x y z
N MET A 1 41.35 -43.84 -41.68
CA MET A 1 39.97 -43.95 -41.15
C MET A 1 39.58 -42.59 -40.58
N LYS A 2 38.66 -41.86 -41.21
CA LYS A 2 38.08 -40.64 -40.62
C LYS A 2 36.82 -41.03 -39.84
N PRO A 3 36.63 -40.60 -38.59
CA PRO A 3 35.42 -40.89 -37.84
C PRO A 3 34.25 -40.09 -38.41
N SER A 4 33.16 -40.79 -38.72
CA SER A 4 31.89 -40.21 -39.13
C SER A 4 31.13 -39.79 -37.87
N TYR A 5 30.96 -38.49 -37.67
CA TYR A 5 30.09 -37.97 -36.62
C TYR A 5 28.64 -37.92 -37.11
N PRO A 6 27.66 -38.45 -36.34
CA PRO A 6 26.26 -38.39 -36.71
C PRO A 6 25.79 -36.93 -36.66
N GLN A 7 25.31 -36.40 -37.79
CA GLN A 7 24.70 -35.09 -37.82
C GLN A 7 23.30 -35.16 -37.19
N PRO A 8 22.96 -34.27 -36.25
CA PRO A 8 21.64 -34.23 -35.66
C PRO A 8 20.60 -33.86 -36.72
N SER A 9 19.51 -34.62 -36.78
CA SER A 9 18.39 -34.36 -37.68
C SER A 9 17.75 -33.00 -37.38
N SER A 10 17.40 -32.20 -38.40
CA SER A 10 16.85 -30.84 -38.21
C SER A 10 15.66 -30.75 -37.24
N SER A 11 14.88 -31.83 -37.10
CA SER A 11 13.74 -31.90 -36.17
C SER A 11 14.13 -31.95 -34.69
N THR A 12 15.30 -32.49 -34.34
CA THR A 12 15.79 -32.50 -32.95
C THR A 12 16.35 -31.13 -32.57
N LEU A 13 17.02 -30.44 -33.50
CA LEU A 13 17.50 -29.08 -33.32
C LEU A 13 16.35 -28.09 -33.08
N THR A 14 15.26 -28.17 -33.86
CA THR A 14 14.09 -27.32 -33.65
C THR A 14 13.41 -27.59 -32.31
N LEU A 15 13.26 -28.86 -31.92
CA LEU A 15 12.64 -29.20 -30.63
C LEU A 15 13.49 -28.70 -29.45
N THR A 16 14.81 -28.84 -29.52
CA THR A 16 15.72 -28.31 -28.49
C THR A 16 15.68 -26.78 -28.41
N LEU A 17 15.53 -26.08 -29.53
CA LEU A 17 15.52 -24.62 -29.56
C LEU A 17 14.28 -24.03 -28.85
N PHE A 18 13.15 -24.75 -28.86
CA PHE A 18 11.93 -24.31 -28.18
C PHE A 18 11.80 -24.84 -26.74
N LEU A 19 12.19 -26.10 -26.49
CA LEU A 19 12.03 -26.70 -25.17
C LEU A 19 13.08 -26.22 -24.16
N LEU A 20 14.31 -25.95 -24.59
CA LEU A 20 15.37 -25.46 -23.71
C LEU A 20 15.03 -24.09 -23.07
N PRO A 21 14.61 -23.04 -23.81
CA PRO A 21 14.28 -21.76 -23.19
C PRO A 21 13.04 -21.85 -22.30
N LEU A 22 12.03 -22.66 -22.66
CA LEU A 22 10.85 -22.90 -21.82
C LEU A 22 11.24 -23.58 -20.50
N PHE A 23 12.14 -24.57 -20.57
CA PHE A 23 12.65 -25.27 -19.39
C PHE A 23 13.48 -24.33 -18.50
N LEU A 24 14.38 -23.52 -19.08
CA LEU A 24 15.16 -22.54 -18.34
C LEU A 24 14.28 -21.47 -17.68
N LEU A 25 13.24 -21.00 -18.39
CA LEU A 25 12.25 -20.07 -17.84
C LEU A 25 11.51 -20.69 -16.65
N ALA A 26 11.06 -21.94 -16.77
CA ALA A 26 10.39 -22.66 -15.68
C ALA A 26 11.33 -22.87 -14.48
N LEU A 27 12.60 -23.18 -14.73
CA LEU A 27 13.62 -23.33 -13.68
C LEU A 27 13.85 -22.00 -12.93
N ILE A 28 13.96 -20.88 -13.66
CA ILE A 28 14.09 -19.54 -13.07
C ILE A 28 12.86 -19.22 -12.22
N PHE A 29 11.66 -19.49 -12.72
CA PHE A 29 10.44 -19.29 -11.94
C PHE A 29 10.41 -20.12 -10.64
N LEU A 30 10.79 -21.41 -10.70
CA LEU A 30 10.81 -22.28 -9.53
C LEU A 30 11.90 -21.93 -8.50
N LEU A 31 13.05 -21.43 -8.95
CA LEU A 31 14.16 -21.07 -8.07
C LEU A 31 14.00 -19.66 -7.46
N VAL A 32 13.49 -18.70 -8.23
CA VAL A 32 13.34 -17.30 -7.79
C VAL A 32 12.03 -17.10 -7.03
N TYR A 33 10.97 -17.84 -7.37
CA TYR A 33 9.64 -17.71 -6.77
C TYR A 33 9.11 -19.02 -6.15
N PRO A 34 9.83 -19.66 -5.22
CA PRO A 34 9.47 -20.99 -4.70
C PRO A 34 8.14 -21.03 -3.93
N ASN A 35 7.61 -19.88 -3.49
CA ASN A 35 6.42 -19.79 -2.64
C ASN A 35 5.21 -19.11 -3.31
N GLU A 36 5.34 -18.60 -4.53
CA GLU A 36 4.25 -17.89 -5.24
C GLU A 36 3.25 -18.83 -5.93
N SER A 37 3.54 -20.14 -6.02
CA SER A 37 2.64 -21.14 -6.61
C SER A 37 1.51 -21.60 -5.67
N LYS A 38 1.35 -20.96 -4.50
CA LYS A 38 0.15 -21.13 -3.68
C LYS A 38 -0.99 -20.34 -4.29
N LEU A 39 -1.68 -20.94 -5.27
CA LEU A 39 -3.04 -20.57 -5.61
C LEU A 39 -3.87 -20.61 -4.32
N GLN A 40 -4.12 -19.44 -3.74
CA GLN A 40 -5.08 -19.30 -2.66
C GLN A 40 -6.44 -19.66 -3.25
N ALA A 41 -6.89 -20.89 -2.99
CA ALA A 41 -8.29 -21.24 -3.12
C ALA A 41 -9.05 -20.27 -2.21
N GLY A 42 -9.68 -19.26 -2.83
CA GLY A 42 -10.58 -18.36 -2.12
C GLY A 42 -11.66 -19.21 -1.45
N PRO A 43 -11.99 -18.99 -0.17
CA PRO A 43 -13.10 -19.69 0.43
C PRO A 43 -14.38 -19.18 -0.24
N ALA A 44 -14.91 -19.98 -1.16
CA ALA A 44 -16.32 -19.92 -1.51
C ALA A 44 -17.11 -20.28 -0.24
N THR A 45 -17.48 -19.26 0.53
CA THR A 45 -18.48 -19.41 1.58
C THR A 45 -19.68 -18.59 1.16
N ASP A 46 -20.48 -19.24 0.32
CA ASP A 46 -21.88 -18.93 0.13
C ASP A 46 -22.61 -19.15 1.47
N CYS A 47 -23.15 -18.07 2.02
CA CYS A 47 -24.23 -18.11 2.99
C CYS A 47 -25.07 -16.86 2.77
N SER A 48 -25.90 -16.94 1.75
CA SER A 48 -27.17 -16.22 1.67
C SER A 48 -27.87 -16.25 3.03
N ARG A 49 -28.05 -15.08 3.66
CA ARG A 49 -29.05 -14.89 4.71
C ARG A 49 -29.88 -13.67 4.35
N SER A 50 -30.95 -13.97 3.62
CA SER A 50 -32.09 -13.08 3.43
C SER A 50 -32.67 -12.73 4.81
N SER A 51 -32.49 -11.48 5.22
CA SER A 51 -33.36 -10.83 6.20
C SER A 51 -34.11 -9.74 5.46
N SER A 52 -35.27 -10.12 4.93
CA SER A 52 -36.26 -9.19 4.43
C SER A 52 -36.73 -8.30 5.58
N VAL A 53 -36.24 -7.06 5.62
CA VAL A 53 -36.95 -5.97 6.30
C VAL A 53 -37.31 -4.96 5.22
N LEU A 54 -38.57 -5.06 4.77
CA LEU A 54 -39.22 -4.01 3.99
C LEU A 54 -39.35 -2.78 4.90
N HIS A 55 -38.47 -1.79 4.71
CA HIS A 55 -38.80 -0.41 5.04
C HIS A 55 -38.94 0.35 3.73
N ASP A 56 -40.19 0.34 3.26
CA ASP A 56 -40.70 1.33 2.32
C ASP A 56 -40.68 2.70 3.01
N ALA A 57 -39.78 3.57 2.55
CA ALA A 57 -39.92 5.02 2.66
C ALA A 57 -38.87 5.67 1.75
N PHE A 58 -39.36 6.23 0.64
CA PHE A 58 -38.68 7.26 -0.14
C PHE A 58 -37.91 8.22 0.78
N THR A 59 -36.59 8.05 0.86
CA THR A 59 -35.71 8.98 1.56
C THR A 59 -34.84 9.64 0.52
N TYR A 60 -35.20 10.90 0.24
CA TYR A 60 -34.34 11.92 -0.34
C TYR A 60 -32.90 11.68 0.10
N GLY A 61 -31.97 11.55 -0.85
CA GLY A 61 -30.55 11.30 -0.58
C GLY A 61 -29.95 12.44 0.23
N ILE A 62 -30.13 12.40 1.55
CA ILE A 62 -29.34 13.20 2.48
C ILE A 62 -27.97 12.58 2.44
N THR A 63 -27.04 13.24 1.75
CA THR A 63 -25.62 12.95 1.86
C THR A 63 -25.22 13.24 3.31
N VAL A 64 -25.30 12.22 4.16
CA VAL A 64 -24.81 12.31 5.55
C VAL A 64 -23.30 12.53 5.45
N LYS A 65 -22.84 13.73 5.83
CA LYS A 65 -21.41 14.01 5.95
C LYS A 65 -20.83 12.96 6.92
N PRO A 66 -19.75 12.25 6.55
CA PRO A 66 -19.15 11.28 7.46
C PRO A 66 -18.69 11.98 8.74
N ASP A 67 -18.99 11.38 9.89
CA ASP A 67 -18.76 11.92 11.24
C ASP A 67 -17.26 11.89 11.66
N LEU A 68 -16.41 11.26 10.84
CA LEU A 68 -14.98 11.14 11.09
C LEU A 68 -14.19 11.25 9.79
N ARG A 69 -13.18 12.11 9.78
CA ARG A 69 -12.21 12.27 8.69
C ARG A 69 -10.81 11.87 9.17
N LEU A 70 -10.24 10.84 8.54
CA LEU A 70 -8.92 10.30 8.84
C LEU A 70 -8.02 10.40 7.61
N LEU A 71 -6.82 10.96 7.79
CA LEU A 71 -5.74 10.86 6.82
C LEU A 71 -4.72 9.80 7.27
N ILE A 72 -4.45 8.84 6.41
CA ILE A 72 -3.40 7.83 6.55
C ILE A 72 -2.24 8.21 5.64
N GLY A 73 -1.17 8.77 6.21
CA GLY A 73 0.08 9.03 5.49
C GLY A 73 0.98 7.80 5.51
N ILE A 74 1.21 7.22 4.35
CA ILE A 74 2.13 6.09 4.16
C ILE A 74 3.48 6.65 3.73
N LEU A 75 4.47 6.64 4.61
CA LEU A 75 5.83 7.02 4.23
C LEU A 75 6.44 5.93 3.36
N THR A 76 6.98 6.34 2.22
CA THR A 76 7.59 5.46 1.21
C THR A 76 8.70 6.23 0.48
N LEU A 77 9.35 5.58 -0.49
CA LEU A 77 10.38 6.17 -1.34
C LEU A 77 9.85 6.39 -2.76
N PRO A 78 10.30 7.41 -3.50
CA PRO A 78 9.88 7.63 -4.88
C PRO A 78 10.04 6.40 -5.78
N ASP A 79 11.12 5.63 -5.60
CA ASP A 79 11.45 4.46 -6.42
C ASP A 79 10.59 3.21 -6.10
N SER A 80 9.80 3.23 -5.03
CA SER A 80 9.00 2.08 -4.56
C SER A 80 7.63 1.93 -5.26
N TYR A 81 7.57 2.02 -6.59
CA TYR A 81 6.32 2.01 -7.37
C TYR A 81 5.48 0.76 -7.17
N GLU A 82 6.08 -0.42 -7.33
CA GLU A 82 5.40 -1.70 -7.21
C GLU A 82 4.81 -1.90 -5.81
N ARG A 83 5.56 -1.45 -4.80
CA ARG A 83 5.13 -1.49 -3.41
C ARG A 83 3.93 -0.58 -3.16
N ARG A 84 3.96 0.66 -3.66
CA ARG A 84 2.80 1.56 -3.60
C ARG A 84 1.59 0.93 -4.29
N GLN A 85 1.77 0.34 -5.46
CA GLN A 85 0.68 -0.31 -6.19
C GLN A 85 0.06 -1.48 -5.41
N LEU A 86 0.90 -2.32 -4.80
CA LEU A 86 0.43 -3.41 -3.94
C LEU A 86 -0.35 -2.85 -2.73
N VAL A 87 0.19 -1.82 -2.09
CA VAL A 87 -0.44 -1.18 -0.92
C VAL A 87 -1.79 -0.54 -1.31
N ARG A 88 -1.88 0.17 -2.43
CA ARG A 88 -3.15 0.70 -2.98
C ARG A 88 -4.18 -0.41 -3.11
N HIS A 89 -3.78 -1.53 -3.71
CA HIS A 89 -4.66 -2.67 -3.89
C HIS A 89 -5.14 -3.20 -2.54
N ALA A 90 -4.25 -3.37 -1.56
CA ALA A 90 -4.61 -3.82 -0.22
C ALA A 90 -5.59 -2.89 0.50
N TYR A 91 -5.43 -1.57 0.37
CA TYR A 91 -6.36 -0.60 0.95
C TYR A 91 -7.70 -0.55 0.22
N SER A 92 -7.73 -0.79 -1.10
CA SER A 92 -8.99 -0.84 -1.87
C SER A 92 -9.96 -1.93 -1.38
N LEU A 93 -9.43 -3.00 -0.78
CA LEU A 93 -10.22 -4.11 -0.24
C LEU A 93 -10.79 -3.84 1.16
N GLY A 94 -10.24 -2.87 1.90
CA GLY A 94 -10.45 -2.70 3.34
C GLY A 94 -11.16 -1.42 3.77
N GLN A 95 -11.67 -0.61 2.82
CA GLN A 95 -12.30 0.67 3.14
C GLN A 95 -13.67 0.47 3.84
N PRO A 96 -13.94 1.15 4.98
CA PRO A 96 -15.21 1.05 5.65
C PRO A 96 -16.30 1.77 4.84
N ALA A 97 -17.29 1.03 4.37
CA ALA A 97 -18.43 1.61 3.69
C ALA A 97 -19.21 2.53 4.66
N HIS A 98 -19.24 3.83 4.36
CA HIS A 98 -20.11 4.85 4.95
C HIS A 98 -19.89 5.27 6.42
N ALA A 99 -18.92 4.69 7.15
CA ALA A 99 -18.67 5.03 8.55
C ALA A 99 -17.74 6.23 8.76
N ALA A 100 -16.79 6.47 7.84
CA ALA A 100 -15.80 7.54 7.92
C ALA A 100 -15.27 7.91 6.54
N HIS A 101 -14.79 9.15 6.40
CA HIS A 101 -13.96 9.56 5.27
C HIS A 101 -12.51 9.19 5.57
N VAL A 102 -11.94 8.27 4.80
CA VAL A 102 -10.54 7.85 5.00
C VAL A 102 -9.78 8.09 3.71
N ASP A 103 -8.80 8.99 3.78
CA ASP A 103 -7.85 9.20 2.69
C ASP A 103 -6.54 8.49 3.00
N VAL A 104 -6.07 7.70 2.05
CA VAL A 104 -4.76 7.06 2.13
C VAL A 104 -3.87 7.75 1.12
N ARG A 105 -2.75 8.32 1.58
CA ARG A 105 -1.82 9.05 0.71
C ARG A 105 -0.39 8.57 0.92
N PHE A 106 0.34 8.39 -0.18
CA PHE A 106 1.76 8.08 -0.17
C PHE A 106 2.58 9.35 -0.03
N VAL A 107 3.60 9.30 0.82
CA VAL A 107 4.34 10.49 1.23
C VAL A 107 5.83 10.26 1.05
N PHE A 108 6.45 11.00 0.14
CA PHE A 108 7.90 11.06 -0.06
C PHE A 108 8.35 12.54 -0.15
N CYS A 109 9.64 12.77 -0.01
CA CYS A 109 10.27 14.08 -0.17
C CYS A 109 10.52 14.38 -1.66
N ASN A 110 11.30 15.43 -1.95
CA ASN A 110 11.55 15.92 -3.30
C ASN A 110 12.13 14.85 -4.25
N LEU A 111 11.68 14.90 -5.52
CA LEU A 111 12.13 14.02 -6.59
C LEU A 111 13.46 14.49 -7.17
N THR A 112 14.48 13.64 -7.08
CA THR A 112 15.85 13.99 -7.49
C THR A 112 16.21 13.49 -8.89
N LYS A 113 15.58 12.39 -9.34
CA LYS A 113 15.84 11.76 -10.65
C LYS A 113 14.76 12.13 -11.67
N GLU A 114 15.13 12.17 -12.94
CA GLU A 114 14.18 12.46 -14.02
C GLU A 114 13.13 11.36 -14.19
N GLU A 115 13.56 10.10 -14.10
CA GLU A 115 12.67 8.94 -14.12
C GLU A 115 11.61 9.01 -13.02
N GLN A 116 11.99 9.48 -11.82
CA GLN A 116 11.05 9.69 -10.72
C GLN A 116 9.96 10.69 -11.08
N ARG A 117 10.33 11.82 -11.69
CA ARG A 117 9.37 12.87 -12.07
C ARG A 117 8.35 12.34 -13.08
N VAL A 118 8.80 11.54 -14.05
CA VAL A 118 7.93 10.95 -15.06
C VAL A 118 6.97 9.94 -14.43
N LEU A 119 7.49 8.95 -13.70
CA LEU A 119 6.67 7.86 -13.16
C LEU A 119 5.74 8.34 -12.04
N VAL A 120 6.23 9.15 -11.10
CA VAL A 120 5.39 9.75 -10.06
C VAL A 120 4.37 10.71 -10.66
N GLY A 121 4.74 11.46 -11.71
CA GLY A 121 3.78 12.31 -12.42
C GLY A 121 2.61 11.52 -12.99
N LEU A 122 2.88 10.36 -13.59
CA LEU A 122 1.83 9.44 -14.06
C LEU A 122 0.98 8.87 -12.91
N GLU A 123 1.60 8.53 -11.77
CA GLU A 123 0.85 8.08 -10.59
C GLU A 123 -0.07 9.18 -10.04
N ILE A 124 0.40 10.44 -9.96
CA ILE A 124 -0.41 11.58 -9.52
C ILE A 124 -1.61 11.76 -10.44
N MET A 125 -1.39 11.72 -11.77
CA MET A 125 -2.48 11.85 -12.74
C MET A 125 -3.52 10.73 -12.64
N GLN A 126 -3.09 9.51 -12.31
CA GLN A 126 -3.95 8.34 -12.27
C GLN A 126 -4.72 8.19 -10.94
N TYR A 127 -4.07 8.48 -9.81
CA TYR A 127 -4.59 8.13 -8.48
C TYR A 127 -4.82 9.33 -7.56
N ASP A 128 -4.17 10.47 -7.81
CA ASP A 128 -4.25 11.69 -6.97
C ASP A 128 -3.99 11.43 -5.47
N ASP A 129 -3.13 10.45 -5.16
CA ASP A 129 -2.90 9.92 -3.81
C ASP A 129 -1.48 10.17 -3.28
N ILE A 130 -0.74 11.12 -3.85
CA ILE A 130 0.66 11.38 -3.52
C ILE A 130 0.84 12.77 -2.88
N ILE A 131 1.59 12.81 -1.79
CA ILE A 131 2.08 14.04 -1.14
C ILE A 131 3.60 14.08 -1.31
N ILE A 132 4.08 15.10 -2.03
CA ILE A 132 5.51 15.41 -2.13
C ILE A 132 5.82 16.51 -1.12
N LEU A 133 6.70 16.20 -0.18
CA LEU A 133 7.15 17.14 0.85
C LEU A 133 8.41 17.88 0.40
N ASP A 134 8.52 19.16 0.75
CA ASP A 134 9.72 19.95 0.51
C ASP A 134 10.82 19.63 1.54
N CYS A 135 11.46 18.49 1.34
CA CYS A 135 12.57 17.99 2.13
C CYS A 135 13.56 17.21 1.26
N GLN A 136 14.73 16.91 1.82
CA GLN A 136 15.61 15.88 1.26
C GLN A 136 15.09 14.50 1.69
N GLU A 137 15.01 13.57 0.73
CA GLU A 137 14.56 12.20 1.03
C GLU A 137 15.51 11.54 2.04
N ASN A 138 14.94 11.16 3.18
CA ASN A 138 15.64 10.51 4.27
C ASN A 138 14.62 9.85 5.20
N MET A 139 14.88 8.61 5.60
CA MET A 139 14.03 7.87 6.53
C MET A 139 14.23 8.34 7.98
N ASP A 140 15.44 8.80 8.34
CA ASP A 140 15.79 9.15 9.72
C ASP A 140 15.88 10.67 9.96
N GLY A 141 15.67 11.48 8.92
CA GLY A 141 15.98 12.92 8.90
C GLY A 141 14.84 13.86 9.20
N GLY A 142 13.84 13.43 9.98
CA GLY A 142 12.69 14.30 10.30
C GLY A 142 11.61 14.34 9.23
N LYS A 143 11.56 13.35 8.33
CA LYS A 143 10.47 13.18 7.36
C LYS A 143 9.09 13.10 8.03
N THR A 144 8.98 12.36 9.13
CA THR A 144 7.76 12.27 9.94
C THR A 144 7.32 13.65 10.48
N TYR A 145 8.27 14.44 10.98
CA TYR A 145 7.99 15.79 11.46
C TYR A 145 7.54 16.71 10.33
N THR A 146 8.23 16.65 9.19
CA THR A 146 7.90 17.45 8.00
C THR A 146 6.50 17.10 7.48
N PHE A 147 6.16 15.80 7.45
CA PHE A 147 4.82 15.33 7.10
C PHE A 147 3.77 15.99 8.00
N PHE A 148 3.81 15.74 9.32
CA PHE A 148 2.78 16.27 10.23
C PHE A 148 2.72 17.80 10.26
N SER A 149 3.86 18.50 10.22
CA SER A 149 3.88 19.98 10.26
C SER A 149 3.37 20.63 8.97
N SER A 150 3.39 19.92 7.84
CA SER A 150 2.86 20.42 6.56
C SER A 150 1.33 20.33 6.43
N LEU A 151 0.69 19.37 7.10
CA LEU A 151 -0.74 19.05 6.94
C LEU A 151 -1.69 20.24 7.20
N PRO A 152 -1.49 21.10 8.22
CA PRO A 152 -2.38 22.24 8.43
C PRO A 152 -2.42 23.21 7.25
N ARG A 153 -1.32 23.33 6.50
CA ARG A 153 -1.26 24.17 5.29
C ARG A 153 -1.84 23.45 4.08
N LEU A 154 -1.52 22.17 3.91
CA LEU A 154 -1.95 21.37 2.76
C LEU A 154 -3.47 21.14 2.73
N PHE A 155 -4.11 21.04 3.90
CA PHE A 155 -5.52 20.72 4.03
C PHE A 155 -6.31 21.77 4.81
N ALA A 156 -5.90 23.04 4.72
CA ALA A 156 -6.53 24.15 5.43
C ALA A 156 -8.03 24.28 5.12
N ASP A 157 -8.43 24.08 3.86
CA ASP A 157 -9.82 24.19 3.42
C ASP A 157 -10.70 23.02 3.90
N ALA A 158 -10.08 21.88 4.21
CA ALA A 158 -10.79 20.65 4.54
C ALA A 158 -9.98 19.81 5.54
N PRO A 159 -9.83 20.26 6.81
CA PRO A 159 -9.02 19.57 7.80
C PRO A 159 -9.56 18.18 8.15
N TYR A 160 -8.63 17.30 8.53
CA TYR A 160 -8.93 15.98 9.08
C TYR A 160 -9.06 16.04 10.60
N ASP A 161 -9.89 15.17 11.15
CA ASP A 161 -10.00 15.04 12.61
C ASP A 161 -8.83 14.24 13.19
N TYR A 162 -8.34 13.27 12.42
CA TYR A 162 -7.22 12.42 12.79
C TYR A 162 -6.23 12.32 11.64
N VAL A 163 -4.96 12.31 11.98
CA VAL A 163 -3.86 12.08 11.05
C VAL A 163 -3.00 10.96 11.62
N MET A 164 -2.65 9.98 10.80
CA MET A 164 -1.74 8.92 11.19
C MET A 164 -0.59 8.81 10.20
N LYS A 165 0.54 8.36 10.73
CA LYS A 165 1.70 7.94 9.94
C LYS A 165 1.80 6.42 10.01
N THR A 166 2.11 5.79 8.89
CA THR A 166 2.57 4.42 8.82
C THR A 166 3.67 4.28 7.76
N ASP A 167 4.31 3.13 7.71
CA ASP A 167 5.32 2.79 6.71
C ASP A 167 4.70 1.90 5.63
N ASP A 168 5.30 1.85 4.45
CA ASP A 168 4.81 1.03 3.33
C ASP A 168 5.00 -0.49 3.52
N ASP A 169 5.59 -0.90 4.65
CA ASP A 169 5.70 -2.28 5.14
C ASP A 169 4.64 -2.67 6.17
N THR A 170 3.73 -1.75 6.48
CA THR A 170 2.73 -1.92 7.52
C THR A 170 1.32 -1.88 6.92
N TYR A 171 0.48 -2.83 7.32
CA TYR A 171 -0.93 -2.87 6.92
C TYR A 171 -1.85 -2.49 8.08
N VAL A 172 -2.75 -1.53 7.83
CA VAL A 172 -3.68 -1.01 8.83
C VAL A 172 -5.08 -1.56 8.56
N ARG A 173 -5.69 -2.15 9.59
CA ARG A 173 -7.11 -2.58 9.53
C ARG A 173 -8.00 -1.36 9.73
N VAL A 174 -8.30 -0.65 8.64
CA VAL A 174 -8.97 0.66 8.65
C VAL A 174 -10.28 0.65 9.44
N ALA A 175 -11.16 -0.34 9.22
CA ALA A 175 -12.43 -0.43 9.94
C ALA A 175 -12.25 -0.51 11.48
N ASN A 176 -11.26 -1.28 11.94
CA ASN A 176 -10.95 -1.38 13.37
C ASN A 176 -10.40 -0.08 13.93
N LEU A 177 -9.53 0.60 13.17
CA LEU A 177 -8.98 1.88 13.57
C LEU A 177 -10.07 2.95 13.69
N VAL A 178 -10.95 3.07 12.69
CA VAL A 178 -12.10 3.98 12.73
C VAL A 178 -13.00 3.70 13.93
N GLY A 179 -13.33 2.42 14.17
CA GLY A 179 -14.12 2.02 15.35
C GLY A 179 -13.46 2.42 16.68
N ALA A 180 -12.13 2.32 16.78
CA ALA A 180 -11.39 2.73 17.97
C ALA A 180 -11.37 4.26 18.16
N LEU A 181 -11.27 5.02 17.05
CA LEU A 181 -11.18 6.48 17.05
C LEU A 181 -12.53 7.18 17.26
N ASN A 182 -13.66 6.53 16.94
CA ASN A 182 -15.01 7.11 17.08
C ASN A 182 -15.31 7.65 18.49
N SER A 183 -14.77 7.01 19.54
CA SER A 183 -14.98 7.39 20.94
C SER A 183 -13.85 8.25 21.53
N LYS A 184 -12.86 8.65 20.73
CA LYS A 184 -11.68 9.36 21.19
C LYS A 184 -11.85 10.87 21.03
N PRO A 185 -11.14 11.67 21.85
CA PRO A 185 -11.15 13.13 21.68
C PRO A 185 -10.50 13.51 20.35
N ARG A 186 -11.07 14.52 19.68
CA ARG A 186 -10.52 15.07 18.43
C ARG A 186 -9.35 16.03 18.66
N GLU A 187 -9.15 16.46 19.89
CA GLU A 187 -8.08 17.36 20.30
C GLU A 187 -7.08 16.62 21.19
N SER A 188 -5.78 16.93 21.02
CA SER A 188 -4.69 16.47 21.89
C SER A 188 -4.61 14.94 22.08
N LEU A 189 -4.91 14.16 21.05
CA LEU A 189 -4.75 12.70 21.05
C LEU A 189 -3.42 12.27 20.43
N TYR A 190 -2.65 11.47 21.16
CA TYR A 190 -1.59 10.63 20.59
C TYR A 190 -1.97 9.17 20.82
N PHE A 191 -2.15 8.41 19.73
CA PHE A 191 -2.68 7.05 19.77
C PHE A 191 -1.78 6.09 19.00
N GLY A 192 -1.32 5.03 19.67
CA GLY A 192 -0.43 4.04 19.09
C GLY A 192 0.26 3.21 20.17
N LEU A 193 1.20 2.36 19.76
CA LEU A 193 2.05 1.63 20.68
C LEU A 193 3.08 2.59 21.27
N MET A 194 2.98 2.89 22.56
CA MET A 194 4.06 3.54 23.28
C MET A 194 5.15 2.51 23.56
N THR A 195 6.35 2.74 23.05
CA THR A 195 7.53 1.99 23.51
C THR A 195 7.69 2.27 25.01
N PRO A 196 7.72 1.24 25.87
CA PRO A 196 7.98 1.44 27.29
C PRO A 196 9.33 2.16 27.44
N CYS A 197 9.39 3.16 28.30
CA CYS A 197 10.65 3.78 28.69
C CYS A 197 11.49 2.74 29.47
N PHE A 198 12.26 1.91 28.77
CA PHE A 198 13.33 1.16 29.41
C PHE A 198 14.43 2.16 29.74
N GLY A 199 14.69 2.32 31.04
CA GLY A 199 15.66 3.27 31.55
C GLY A 199 17.00 3.14 30.82
N VAL A 200 17.56 4.28 30.47
CA VAL A 200 18.93 4.39 29.97
C VAL A 200 19.84 3.68 30.96
N HIS A 201 20.38 2.52 30.61
CA HIS A 201 21.55 2.00 31.30
C HIS A 201 22.70 2.95 30.98
N SER A 202 23.02 3.80 31.94
CA SER A 202 24.24 4.61 31.94
C SER A 202 25.45 3.67 32.00
N GLU A 203 25.93 3.24 30.84
CA GLU A 203 27.29 2.69 30.75
C GLU A 203 28.27 3.86 30.77
N ASN A 204 28.89 4.05 31.95
CA ASN A 204 30.07 4.88 32.13
C ASN A 204 31.11 4.54 31.07
N ARG A 205 31.54 5.55 30.30
CA ARG A 205 32.88 5.59 29.70
C ARG A 205 33.47 6.98 29.89
#